data_AF-A0A7J3WUT7-F1
#
_entry.id   AF-A0A7J3WUT7-F1
#
_cell.length_a   1.000
_cell.length_b   1.000
_cell.length_c   1.000
_cell.angle_alpha   90.00
_cell.angle_beta   90.00
_cell.angle_gamma   90.00
#
_symmetry.space_group_name_H-M   'P 1'
#
loop_
_entity.id
_entity.type
_entity.pdbx_description
1 polymer ?
#
loop_
_entity_poly.entity_id
_entity_poly.type
_entity_poly.pdbx_seq_one_letter_code
_entity_poly.pdbx_strand_id
1 'polypeptide(L)'
;VLPRYTYQRPDEEKIEENMMDLYVRMYRKFLKEREEIPDGNFSEVKYEDLTKRPVQELRRVYKELGLKTFKQYNETIRKYIEKYGNIKTSKYQMDEEIKSKIYKKWAFAFDAFGYEP
;
A
#
# COMPACT_ATOMS: atom_id res chain seq x y z
N VAL A 1 -0.93 -2.09 -19.33
CA VAL A 1 -1.47 -3.47 -19.15
C VAL A 1 -2.87 -3.66 -19.74
N LEU A 2 -3.68 -2.61 -19.89
CA LEU A 2 -5.04 -2.70 -20.45
C LEU A 2 -5.17 -3.01 -21.97
N PRO A 3 -4.32 -2.53 -22.89
CA PRO A 3 -4.65 -2.54 -24.33
C PRO A 3 -4.73 -3.92 -25.00
N ARG A 4 -4.06 -4.94 -24.45
CA ARG A 4 -4.04 -6.29 -25.05
C ARG A 4 -5.30 -7.11 -24.77
N TYR A 5 -6.09 -6.72 -23.76
CA TYR A 5 -7.21 -7.53 -23.26
C TYR A 5 -8.55 -6.80 -23.35
N THR A 6 -8.59 -5.59 -23.91
CA THR A 6 -9.82 -4.82 -24.12
C THR A 6 -10.17 -4.77 -25.60
N TYR A 7 -11.44 -5.03 -25.93
CA TYR A 7 -11.95 -4.80 -27.29
C TYR A 7 -11.98 -3.30 -27.65
N GLN A 8 -12.20 -2.45 -26.63
CA GLN A 8 -12.16 -1.00 -26.74
C GLN A 8 -10.71 -0.51 -26.71
N ARG A 9 -10.43 0.58 -27.44
CA ARG A 9 -9.16 1.31 -27.42
C ARG A 9 -9.35 2.66 -26.73
N PRO A 10 -9.44 2.68 -25.39
CA PRO A 10 -9.53 3.93 -24.65
C PRO A 10 -8.25 4.76 -24.83
N ASP A 11 -8.42 6.07 -24.82
CA ASP A 11 -7.33 7.04 -24.84
C ASP A 11 -6.43 6.86 -23.60
N GLU A 12 -5.14 6.69 -23.81
CA GLU A 12 -4.16 6.40 -22.76
C GLU A 12 -4.03 7.56 -21.76
N GLU A 13 -4.08 8.80 -22.24
CA GLU A 13 -4.03 9.98 -21.38
C GLU A 13 -5.25 10.03 -20.44
N LYS A 14 -6.42 9.71 -20.99
CA LYS A 14 -7.67 9.66 -20.22
C LYS A 14 -7.68 8.51 -19.22
N ILE A 15 -7.03 7.39 -19.52
CA ILE A 15 -6.86 6.30 -18.54
C ILE A 15 -5.96 6.76 -17.39
N GLU A 16 -4.82 7.38 -17.71
CA GLU A 16 -3.90 7.90 -16.70
C GLU A 16 -4.59 8.92 -15.79
N GLU A 17 -5.27 9.92 -16.37
CA GLU A 17 -5.99 10.94 -15.61
C GLU A 17 -7.05 10.33 -14.70
N ASN A 18 -7.87 9.41 -15.23
CA ASN A 18 -8.90 8.73 -14.44
C ASN A 18 -8.29 7.90 -13.31
N MET A 19 -7.18 7.20 -13.55
CA MET A 19 -6.48 6.43 -12.54
C MET A 19 -5.92 7.34 -11.44
N MET A 20 -5.33 8.48 -11.83
CA MET A 20 -4.84 9.47 -10.88
C MET A 20 -5.96 10.07 -10.03
N ASP A 21 -7.09 10.42 -10.64
CA ASP A 21 -8.21 11.02 -9.93
C ASP A 21 -8.97 10.02 -9.07
N LEU A 22 -9.01 8.75 -9.47
CA LEU A 22 -9.57 7.67 -8.67
C LEU A 22 -8.78 7.51 -7.36
N TYR A 23 -7.45 7.50 -7.45
CA TYR A 23 -6.58 7.43 -6.28
C TYR A 23 -6.86 8.58 -5.31
N VAL A 24 -6.95 9.82 -5.82
CA VAL A 24 -7.28 11.01 -5.00
C VAL A 24 -8.61 10.85 -4.29
N ARG A 25 -9.67 10.48 -5.02
CA ARG A 25 -11.02 10.33 -4.47
C ARG A 25 -11.06 9.26 -3.38
N MET A 26 -10.44 8.11 -3.62
CA MET A 26 -10.42 7.00 -2.69
C MET A 26 -9.65 7.36 -1.41
N TYR A 27 -8.41 7.85 -1.53
CA TYR A 27 -7.57 8.11 -0.37
C TYR A 27 -8.01 9.33 0.43
N ARG A 28 -8.53 10.40 -0.20
CA ARG A 28 -9.07 11.52 0.57
C ARG A 28 -10.28 11.11 1.42
N LYS A 29 -11.17 10.29 0.85
CA LYS A 29 -12.31 9.77 1.60
C LYS A 29 -11.84 8.86 2.74
N PHE A 30 -10.94 7.92 2.43
CA PHE A 30 -10.36 7.02 3.42
C PHE A 30 -9.69 7.78 4.57
N LEU A 31 -8.80 8.74 4.29
CA LEU A 31 -8.08 9.49 5.32
C LEU A 31 -9.03 10.31 6.20
N LYS A 32 -10.13 10.82 5.64
CA LYS A 32 -11.17 11.53 6.39
C LYS A 32 -11.92 10.58 7.34
N GLU A 33 -12.32 9.41 6.84
CA GLU A 33 -13.14 8.43 7.58
C GLU A 33 -12.29 7.53 8.48
N ARG A 34 -10.96 7.50 8.30
CA ARG A 34 -10.02 6.71 9.10
C ARG A 34 -10.13 7.02 10.59
N GLU A 35 -10.31 8.31 10.92
CA GLU A 35 -10.44 8.78 12.31
C GLU A 35 -11.76 8.32 12.95
N GLU A 36 -12.74 7.85 12.17
CA GLU A 36 -14.00 7.29 12.68
C GLU A 36 -13.90 5.79 12.99
N ILE A 37 -12.80 5.13 12.61
CA ILE A 37 -12.62 3.70 12.86
C ILE A 37 -12.27 3.47 14.33
N PRO A 38 -13.02 2.60 15.06
CA PRO A 38 -12.72 2.32 16.45
C PRO A 38 -11.33 1.71 16.65
N ASP A 39 -10.72 2.03 17.80
CA ASP A 39 -9.48 1.41 18.24
C ASP A 39 -9.58 -0.11 18.20
N GLY A 40 -8.57 -0.75 17.62
CA GLY A 40 -8.48 -2.19 17.47
C GLY A 40 -9.20 -2.78 16.25
N ASN A 41 -9.83 -1.96 15.41
CA ASN A 41 -10.41 -2.40 14.14
C ASN A 41 -9.55 -2.06 12.91
N PHE A 42 -8.41 -1.41 13.10
CA PHE A 42 -7.55 -0.93 12.03
C PHE A 42 -6.07 -0.95 12.43
N SER A 43 -5.21 -1.24 11.45
CA SER A 43 -3.75 -1.27 11.61
C SER A 43 -3.08 -0.97 10.26
N GLU A 44 -2.18 0.02 10.22
CA GLU A 44 -1.43 0.41 9.03
C GLU A 44 -0.02 -0.18 9.07
N VAL A 45 0.42 -0.77 7.95
CA VAL A 45 1.74 -1.39 7.84
C VAL A 45 2.46 -0.82 6.62
N LYS A 46 3.63 -0.21 6.85
CA LYS A 46 4.52 0.22 5.77
C LYS A 46 5.12 -1.00 5.10
N TYR A 47 5.10 -1.01 3.77
CA TYR A 47 5.63 -2.14 3.00
C TYR A 47 7.11 -2.40 3.33
N GLU A 48 7.90 -1.34 3.46
CA GLU A 48 9.33 -1.42 3.76
C GLU A 48 9.60 -2.05 5.14
N ASP A 49 8.76 -1.75 6.12
CA ASP A 49 8.86 -2.33 7.46
C ASP A 49 8.44 -3.80 7.46
N LEU A 50 7.40 -4.15 6.71
CA LEU A 50 6.97 -5.53 6.54
C LEU A 50 8.06 -6.37 5.85
N THR A 51 8.72 -5.84 4.82
CA THR A 51 9.80 -6.57 4.13
C THR A 51 11.02 -6.74 5.03
N LYS A 52 11.40 -5.73 5.82
CA LYS A 52 12.58 -5.80 6.70
C LYS A 52 12.33 -6.60 7.98
N ARG A 53 11.13 -6.51 8.55
CA ARG A 53 10.79 -7.00 9.90
C ARG A 53 9.42 -7.70 9.95
N PRO A 54 9.15 -8.69 9.07
CA PRO A 54 7.80 -9.22 8.86
C PRO A 54 7.17 -9.83 10.12
N VAL A 55 7.93 -10.58 10.91
CA VAL A 55 7.42 -11.20 12.16
C VAL A 55 7.08 -10.14 13.21
N GLN A 56 7.86 -9.06 13.26
CA GLN A 56 7.64 -7.97 14.23
C GLN A 56 6.40 -7.16 13.85
N GLU A 57 6.27 -6.80 12.57
CA GLU A 57 5.09 -6.10 12.06
C GLU A 57 3.82 -6.94 12.22
N LEU A 58 3.85 -8.24 11.90
CA LEU A 58 2.68 -9.10 12.13
C LEU A 58 2.31 -9.21 13.61
N ARG A 59 3.30 -9.29 14.51
CA ARG A 59 3.03 -9.28 15.95
C ARG A 59 2.37 -7.97 16.39
N ARG A 60 2.80 -6.83 15.84
CA ARG A 60 2.21 -5.51 16.09
C ARG A 60 0.76 -5.48 15.63
N VAL A 61 0.48 -5.89 14.39
CA VAL A 61 -0.89 -5.96 13.83
C VAL A 61 -1.80 -6.83 14.69
N TYR A 62 -1.36 -8.03 15.08
CA TYR A 62 -2.15 -8.90 15.94
C TYR A 62 -2.47 -8.27 17.29
N LYS A 63 -1.51 -7.52 17.87
CA LYS A 63 -1.72 -6.81 19.13
C LYS A 63 -2.72 -5.66 18.96
N GLU A 64 -2.54 -4.84 17.92
CA GLU A 64 -3.42 -3.72 17.60
C GLU A 64 -4.85 -4.21 17.39
N LEU A 65 -5.04 -5.29 16.62
CA LEU A 65 -6.36 -5.87 16.33
C LEU A 65 -6.92 -6.78 17.45
N GLY A 66 -6.27 -6.88 18.61
CA GLY A 66 -6.73 -7.71 19.72
C GLY A 66 -6.73 -9.23 19.45
N LEU A 67 -5.99 -9.69 18.45
CA LEU A 67 -5.92 -11.10 18.04
C LEU A 67 -4.98 -11.90 18.93
N LYS A 68 -5.53 -12.77 19.79
CA LYS A 68 -4.77 -13.53 20.81
C LYS A 68 -3.99 -14.74 20.27
N THR A 69 -4.19 -15.10 19.00
CA THR A 69 -3.68 -16.35 18.42
C THR A 69 -2.26 -16.28 17.86
N PHE A 70 -1.60 -15.12 17.92
CA PHE A 70 -0.24 -14.97 17.35
C PHE A 70 0.75 -16.02 17.89
N LYS A 71 0.73 -16.29 19.20
CA LYS A 71 1.64 -17.25 19.83
C LYS A 71 1.47 -18.67 19.27
N GLN A 72 0.24 -19.06 18.95
CA GLN A 72 -0.08 -20.37 18.39
C GLN A 72 0.45 -20.53 16.96
N TYR A 73 0.43 -19.45 16.17
CA TYR A 73 0.82 -19.48 14.76
C TYR A 73 2.22 -18.96 14.47
N ASN A 74 2.97 -18.52 15.48
CA ASN A 74 4.29 -17.90 15.31
C ASN A 74 5.27 -18.77 14.50
N GLU A 75 5.31 -20.09 14.75
CA GLU A 75 6.16 -21.00 13.99
C GLU A 75 5.73 -21.15 12.53
N THR A 76 4.42 -21.27 12.27
CA THR A 76 3.87 -21.35 10.91
C THR A 76 4.16 -20.08 10.13
N ILE A 77 3.98 -18.92 10.76
CA ILE A 77 4.28 -17.60 10.18
C ILE A 77 5.77 -17.50 9.83
N ARG A 78 6.67 -17.90 10.74
CA ARG A 78 8.13 -17.90 10.49
C ARG A 78 8.51 -18.78 9.31
N LYS A 79 8.03 -20.04 9.29
CA LYS A 79 8.28 -20.97 8.18
C LYS A 79 7.77 -20.43 6.84
N TYR A 80 6.61 -19.77 6.86
CA TYR A 80 6.09 -19.12 5.65
C TYR A 80 7.02 -18.00 5.19
N ILE A 81 7.39 -17.07 6.07
CA ILE A 81 8.26 -15.93 5.73
C ILE A 81 9.62 -16.41 5.19
N GLU A 82 10.22 -17.44 5.79
CA GLU A 82 11.50 -18.01 5.34
C GLU A 82 11.42 -18.50 3.88
N LYS A 83 10.27 -19.02 3.45
CA LYS A 83 10.04 -19.45 2.06
C LYS A 83 10.07 -18.28 1.05
N TYR A 84 9.73 -17.07 1.48
CA TYR A 84 9.62 -15.87 0.63
C TYR A 84 10.75 -14.85 0.84
N GLY A 85 11.83 -15.22 1.56
CA GLY A 85 12.88 -14.28 2.02
C GLY A 85 13.65 -13.51 0.94
N ASN A 86 13.44 -13.77 -0.35
CA ASN A 86 14.15 -13.14 -1.46
C ASN A 86 13.22 -12.43 -2.47
N ILE A 87 12.14 -11.78 -2.01
CA ILE A 87 11.36 -10.89 -2.90
C ILE A 87 12.21 -9.66 -3.24
N LYS A 88 12.79 -9.66 -4.44
CA LYS A 88 13.55 -8.54 -4.97
C LYS A 88 12.57 -7.52 -5.56
N THR A 89 12.46 -6.36 -4.93
CA THR A 89 11.68 -5.24 -5.48
C THR A 89 12.28 -4.83 -6.82
N SER A 90 11.47 -4.83 -7.87
CA SER A 90 11.84 -4.26 -9.16
C SER A 90 12.19 -2.79 -8.99
N LYS A 91 13.36 -2.35 -9.47
CA LYS A 91 13.65 -0.93 -9.58
C LYS A 91 12.90 -0.40 -10.78
N TYR A 92 11.83 0.36 -10.54
CA TYR A 92 11.12 1.09 -11.58
C TYR A 92 11.79 2.45 -11.75
N GLN A 93 12.22 2.77 -12.97
CA GLN A 93 12.61 4.13 -13.32
C GLN A 93 11.36 4.84 -13.84
N MET A 94 10.99 5.92 -13.17
CA MET A 94 9.82 6.73 -13.51
C MET A 94 10.27 7.99 -14.24
N ASP A 95 9.50 8.41 -15.24
CA ASP A 95 9.69 9.68 -15.92
C ASP A 95 9.49 10.85 -14.94
N GLU A 96 10.35 11.87 -15.00
CA GLU A 96 10.27 13.08 -14.18
C GLU A 96 8.95 13.84 -14.41
N GLU A 97 8.39 13.80 -15.62
CA GLU A 97 7.10 14.43 -15.91
C GLU A 97 5.97 13.75 -15.11
N ILE A 98 5.97 12.41 -15.10
CA ILE A 98 4.98 11.61 -14.36
C ILE A 98 5.18 11.80 -12.85
N LYS A 99 6.44 11.84 -12.38
CA LYS A 99 6.77 12.10 -10.98
C LYS A 99 6.19 13.43 -10.51
N SER A 100 6.35 14.49 -11.32
CA SER A 100 5.78 15.81 -11.05
C SER A 100 4.25 15.80 -10.99
N LYS A 101 3.58 15.12 -11.94
CA LYS A 101 2.11 14.94 -11.94
C LYS A 101 1.61 14.23 -10.68
N ILE A 102 2.29 13.14 -10.28
CA ILE A 102 1.99 12.38 -9.07
C ILE A 102 2.13 13.26 -7.84
N TYR A 103 3.26 13.96 -7.67
CA TYR A 103 3.47 14.80 -6.49
C TYR A 103 2.41 15.91 -6.41
N LYS A 104 2.12 16.59 -7.53
CA LYS A 104 1.11 17.65 -7.57
C LYS A 104 -0.28 17.16 -7.16
N LYS A 105 -0.69 15.95 -7.57
CA LYS A 105 -2.03 15.41 -7.27
C LYS A 105 -2.09 14.67 -5.93
N TRP A 106 -1.01 13.99 -5.52
CA TRP A 106 -1.00 13.02 -4.42
C TRP A 106 -0.16 13.44 -3.22
N ALA A 107 0.39 14.67 -3.17
CA ALA A 107 1.16 15.18 -2.02
C ALA A 107 0.51 14.90 -0.66
N PHE A 108 -0.81 15.06 -0.56
CA PHE A 108 -1.56 14.78 0.67
C PHE A 108 -1.39 13.34 1.20
N ALA A 109 -1.19 12.37 0.31
CA ALA A 109 -0.98 10.97 0.67
C ALA A 109 0.47 10.74 1.15
N PHE A 110 1.45 11.39 0.51
CA PHE A 110 2.84 11.37 0.96
C PHE A 110 2.94 11.91 2.39
N ASP A 111 2.31 13.05 2.65
CA ASP A 111 2.26 13.66 3.99
C ASP A 111 1.55 12.73 5.00
N ALA A 112 0.40 12.17 4.63
CA ALA A 112 -0.39 11.31 5.52
C ALA A 112 0.31 10.00 5.90
N PHE A 113 1.12 9.44 5.00
CA PHE A 113 1.81 8.17 5.21
C PHE A 113 3.30 8.35 5.57
N GLY A 114 3.80 9.59 5.57
CA GLY A 114 5.19 9.93 5.87
C GLY A 114 6.17 9.34 4.84
N TYR A 115 5.87 9.54 3.56
CA TYR A 115 6.78 9.26 2.44
C TYR A 115 7.30 10.57 1.86
N GLU A 116 8.54 10.57 1.38
CA GLU A 116 9.13 11.70 0.66
C GLU A 116 8.99 11.51 -0.85
N PRO A 117 8.84 12.59 -1.63
CA PRO A 117 8.65 12.55 -3.08
C PRO A 117 9.87 12.10 -3.90
#